data_AF-A0A379S8W2-F1
#
_entry.id   AF-A0A379S8W2-F1
#
_cell.length_a   1.000
_cell.length_b   1.000
_cell.length_c   1.000
_cell.angle_alpha   90.00
_cell.angle_beta   90.00
_cell.angle_gamma   90.00
#
_symmetry.space_group_name_H-M   'P 1'
#
loop_
_entity.id
_entity.type
_entity.pdbx_description
1 polymer ?
#
loop_
_entity_poly.entity_id
_entity_poly.type
_entity_poly.pdbx_seq_one_letter_code
_entity_poly.pdbx_strand_id
1 'polypeptide(L)'
;MTTRSGILPLSQVQTEADKSTRQEYWQLRPENAYVPKGQAEPQLLSQYDLAKLGFRTETAEPASFDYLDGKNQPVGFFRNLINSLYEAATGDTRTSHALVKHNYQRLLDKIDSGSHRYSPMEYWRALHNPDYRDVIQKTIVKHPSDWYFKKGDALWQPFLNALKKDAPEWKKYSEDFLDKMAWMQDVTTEKLGPTLWHMHPIMFLGAMINIKKRHSGLFTVQDGKDALRKIYDKYGKDMSVIVERMFRIETTHFTSGQYQHCGAPGMEVHGAPPAYGWSSDFFSQHPEYQPTGIWSKKEGRGLSGQGGNAQVTDKPKQFVVFDSVESSMEYIVYYINKHGGNYARWYSTQDSAQKLYREECGAIKPKFTNEFSEVKS
;
A
#
# COMPACT_ATOMS: atom_id res chain seq x y z
N MET A 1 14.52 -23.40 -15.13
CA MET A 1 13.90 -22.32 -14.34
C MET A 1 12.42 -22.65 -14.21
N THR A 2 11.91 -22.76 -12.99
CA THR A 2 10.47 -22.91 -12.74
C THR A 2 9.83 -21.56 -13.02
N THR A 3 9.11 -21.45 -14.13
CA THR A 3 8.33 -20.25 -14.47
C THR A 3 7.10 -20.23 -13.58
N ARG A 4 7.09 -19.34 -12.58
CA ARG A 4 5.91 -19.07 -11.76
C ARG A 4 5.36 -17.70 -12.15
N SER A 5 4.08 -17.62 -12.48
CA SER A 5 3.38 -16.34 -12.55
C SER A 5 3.21 -15.80 -11.13
N GLY A 6 3.78 -14.63 -10.86
CA GLY A 6 3.71 -13.96 -9.58
C GLY A 6 3.42 -12.47 -9.76
N ILE A 7 2.66 -11.89 -8.84
CA ILE A 7 2.40 -10.45 -8.81
C ILE A 7 3.29 -9.86 -7.72
N LEU A 8 4.15 -8.92 -8.10
CA LEU A 8 5.03 -8.21 -7.17
C LEU A 8 4.70 -6.72 -7.17
N PRO A 9 4.57 -6.10 -5.99
CA PRO A 9 4.50 -4.65 -5.90
C PRO A 9 5.78 -4.03 -6.48
N LEU A 10 5.66 -3.02 -7.34
CA LEU A 10 6.82 -2.30 -7.89
C LEU A 10 7.76 -1.78 -6.81
N SER A 11 7.24 -1.40 -5.64
CA SER A 11 8.02 -0.94 -4.48
C SER A 11 8.98 -2.00 -3.92
N GLN A 12 8.76 -3.27 -4.22
CA GLN A 12 9.58 -4.40 -3.78
C GLN A 12 10.54 -4.89 -4.87
N VAL A 13 10.40 -4.39 -6.10
CA VAL A 13 11.22 -4.79 -7.25
C VAL A 13 12.32 -3.75 -7.48
N GLN A 14 13.58 -4.16 -7.35
CA GLN A 14 14.71 -3.29 -7.69
C GLN A 14 14.96 -3.30 -9.20
N THR A 15 15.52 -2.22 -9.73
CA THR A 15 15.97 -2.15 -11.12
C THR A 15 17.49 -2.22 -11.17
N GLU A 16 18.02 -3.03 -12.08
CA GLU A 16 19.43 -3.00 -12.48
C GLU A 16 19.55 -2.72 -13.98
N ALA A 17 20.61 -2.04 -14.39
CA ALA A 17 20.89 -1.77 -15.80
C ALA A 17 22.19 -2.45 -16.21
N ASP A 18 22.15 -3.16 -17.35
CA ASP A 18 23.35 -3.72 -17.95
C ASP A 18 24.30 -2.59 -18.38
N LYS A 19 25.57 -2.68 -17.98
CA LYS A 19 26.55 -1.61 -18.18
C LYS A 19 26.93 -1.40 -19.65
N SER A 20 26.75 -2.43 -20.49
CA SER A 20 27.17 -2.43 -21.89
C SER A 20 26.01 -2.07 -22.83
N THR A 21 24.86 -2.74 -22.68
CA THR A 21 23.68 -2.61 -23.53
C THR A 21 22.71 -1.52 -23.05
N ARG A 22 22.89 -1.04 -21.80
CA ARG A 22 21.95 -0.13 -21.12
C ARG A 22 20.53 -0.70 -20.94
N GLN A 23 20.31 -1.99 -21.22
CA GLN A 23 19.04 -2.66 -20.98
C GLN A 23 18.75 -2.69 -19.47
N GLU A 24 17.55 -2.26 -19.08
CA GLU A 24 17.08 -2.34 -17.70
C GLU A 24 16.40 -3.69 -17.42
N TYR A 25 16.56 -4.18 -16.20
CA TYR A 25 16.00 -5.43 -15.70
C TYR A 25 15.31 -5.21 -14.36
N TRP A 26 14.18 -5.90 -14.17
CA TRP A 26 13.53 -6.07 -12.88
C TRP A 26 14.22 -7.20 -12.11
N GLN A 27 14.70 -6.94 -10.90
CA GLN A 27 15.23 -7.96 -10.00
C GLN A 27 14.08 -8.60 -9.20
N LEU A 28 13.76 -9.85 -9.51
CA LEU A 28 12.77 -10.67 -8.84
C LEU A 28 13.45 -11.45 -7.71
N ARG A 29 13.53 -10.83 -6.52
CA ARG A 29 14.23 -11.42 -5.36
C ARG A 29 13.67 -12.77 -4.88
N PRO A 30 12.34 -12.99 -4.81
CA PRO A 30 11.81 -14.28 -4.37
C PRO A 30 12.26 -15.45 -5.28
N GLU A 31 12.43 -15.18 -6.57
CA GLU A 31 12.87 -16.15 -7.58
C GLU A 31 14.38 -16.09 -7.87
N ASN A 32 15.10 -15.16 -7.22
CA ASN A 32 16.50 -14.81 -7.52
C ASN A 32 16.76 -14.65 -9.04
N ALA A 33 15.85 -13.98 -9.73
CA ALA A 33 15.82 -13.87 -11.18
C ALA A 33 15.82 -12.41 -11.66
N TYR A 34 16.11 -12.21 -12.94
CA TYR A 34 16.08 -10.91 -13.62
C TYR A 34 15.21 -10.99 -14.86
N VAL A 35 14.39 -9.98 -15.13
CA VAL A 35 13.58 -9.94 -16.35
C VAL A 35 13.69 -8.59 -17.07
N PRO A 36 13.89 -8.55 -18.40
CA PRO A 36 14.09 -7.30 -19.13
C PRO A 36 12.85 -6.41 -19.08
N LYS A 37 13.04 -5.10 -18.88
CA LYS A 37 11.96 -4.11 -19.04
C LYS A 37 11.54 -4.01 -20.51
N GLY A 38 10.23 -3.95 -20.74
CA GLY A 38 9.63 -3.73 -22.07
C GLY A 38 9.37 -5.01 -22.89
N GLN A 39 9.66 -6.19 -22.35
CA GLN A 39 9.20 -7.46 -22.95
C GLN A 39 7.73 -7.73 -22.63
N ALA A 40 7.12 -8.65 -23.39
CA ALA A 40 5.71 -9.05 -23.22
C ALA A 40 5.42 -9.64 -21.82
N GLU A 41 6.45 -10.18 -21.17
CA GLU A 41 6.45 -10.55 -19.75
C GLU A 41 7.75 -10.01 -19.10
N PRO A 42 7.69 -9.35 -17.92
CA PRO A 42 6.53 -9.08 -17.07
C PRO A 42 5.69 -7.88 -17.53
N GLN A 43 4.39 -7.92 -17.22
CA GLN A 43 3.45 -6.83 -17.52
C GLN A 43 3.23 -5.92 -16.31
N LEU A 44 3.16 -4.62 -16.55
CA LEU A 44 2.69 -3.66 -15.55
C LEU A 44 1.17 -3.77 -15.43
N LEU A 45 0.69 -4.06 -14.22
CA LEU A 45 -0.73 -4.12 -13.90
C LEU A 45 -1.18 -2.81 -13.28
N SER A 46 -2.36 -2.33 -13.69
CA SER A 46 -3.04 -1.25 -12.96
C SER A 46 -3.49 -1.77 -11.59
N GLN A 47 -3.33 -0.96 -10.54
CA GLN A 47 -3.86 -1.29 -9.21
C GLN A 47 -5.39 -1.44 -9.20
N TYR A 48 -6.08 -0.87 -10.19
CA TYR A 48 -7.52 -0.96 -10.37
C TYR A 48 -7.94 -2.16 -11.24
N ASP A 49 -6.99 -2.88 -11.86
CA ASP A 49 -7.28 -4.10 -12.62
C ASP A 49 -7.39 -5.29 -11.65
N LEU A 50 -8.42 -5.25 -10.80
CA LEU A 50 -8.64 -6.21 -9.73
C LEU A 50 -8.68 -7.65 -10.24
N ALA A 51 -9.22 -7.87 -11.44
CA ALA A 51 -9.24 -9.18 -12.10
C ALA A 51 -7.82 -9.72 -12.31
N LYS A 52 -6.91 -8.92 -12.89
CA LYS A 52 -5.50 -9.33 -13.05
C LYS A 52 -4.74 -9.40 -11.72
N LEU A 53 -5.21 -8.71 -10.69
CA LEU A 53 -4.70 -8.85 -9.31
C LEU A 53 -5.20 -10.12 -8.58
N GLY A 54 -6.04 -10.92 -9.25
CA GLY A 54 -6.57 -12.19 -8.77
C GLY A 54 -7.88 -12.06 -7.99
N PHE A 55 -8.54 -10.89 -8.00
CA PHE A 55 -9.90 -10.79 -7.50
C PHE A 55 -10.89 -11.38 -8.48
N ARG A 56 -11.93 -12.01 -7.95
CA ARG A 56 -13.04 -12.52 -8.75
C ARG A 56 -14.36 -12.22 -8.07
N THR A 57 -15.40 -12.12 -8.89
CA THR A 57 -16.77 -11.94 -8.41
C THR A 57 -17.55 -13.24 -8.52
N GLU A 58 -18.33 -13.56 -7.51
CA GLU A 58 -19.27 -14.68 -7.52
C GLU A 58 -20.64 -14.22 -7.02
N THR A 59 -21.70 -14.88 -7.49
CA THR A 59 -23.05 -14.70 -6.95
C THR A 59 -23.43 -15.97 -6.20
N ALA A 60 -23.93 -15.80 -4.99
CA ALA A 60 -24.36 -16.88 -4.14
C ALA A 60 -25.86 -16.79 -3.89
N GLU A 61 -26.57 -17.87 -4.21
CA GLU A 61 -28.02 -18.02 -3.95
C GLU A 61 -28.25 -19.25 -3.06
N PRO A 62 -27.86 -19.18 -1.77
CA PRO A 62 -28.03 -20.30 -0.87
C PRO A 62 -29.51 -20.59 -0.60
N ALA A 63 -29.83 -21.87 -0.40
CA ALA A 63 -31.09 -22.28 0.22
C ALA A 63 -31.08 -22.16 1.76
N SER A 64 -29.89 -22.00 2.36
CA SER A 64 -29.64 -21.94 3.81
C SER A 64 -28.32 -21.21 4.08
N PHE A 65 -28.22 -20.47 5.18
CA PHE A 65 -26.93 -19.95 5.65
C PHE A 65 -26.02 -20.99 6.29
N ASP A 66 -26.55 -22.18 6.61
CA ASP A 66 -25.73 -23.33 6.97
C ASP A 66 -25.23 -24.06 5.71
N TYR A 67 -24.10 -23.61 5.18
CA TYR A 67 -23.44 -24.21 4.02
C TYR A 67 -22.82 -25.59 4.33
N LEU A 68 -22.56 -25.90 5.59
CA LEU A 68 -21.85 -27.10 6.02
C LEU A 68 -22.65 -27.91 7.06
N ASP A 69 -23.91 -28.19 6.73
CA ASP A 69 -24.90 -28.85 7.60
C ASP A 69 -24.58 -30.32 7.97
N GLY A 70 -23.53 -30.89 7.38
CA GLY A 70 -23.10 -32.29 7.57
C GLY A 70 -24.02 -33.35 6.96
N LYS A 71 -25.06 -32.95 6.23
CA LYS A 71 -26.06 -33.85 5.64
C LYS A 71 -26.04 -33.79 4.12
N ASN A 72 -26.05 -32.58 3.56
CA ASN A 72 -26.10 -32.34 2.13
C ASN A 72 -24.75 -31.86 1.62
N GLN A 73 -24.29 -32.40 0.48
CA GLN A 73 -23.04 -31.93 -0.12
C GLN A 73 -23.10 -30.42 -0.40
N PRO A 74 -22.04 -29.66 -0.08
CA PRO A 74 -22.04 -28.22 -0.26
C PRO A 74 -21.82 -27.85 -1.74
N VAL A 75 -22.92 -27.79 -2.48
CA VAL A 75 -22.96 -27.47 -3.92
C VAL A 75 -22.96 -25.95 -4.20
N GLY A 76 -22.98 -25.56 -5.47
CA GLY A 76 -23.09 -24.17 -5.91
C GLY A 76 -21.89 -23.33 -5.46
N PHE A 77 -22.15 -22.22 -4.78
CA PHE A 77 -21.12 -21.27 -4.33
C PHE A 77 -19.98 -21.95 -3.56
N PHE A 78 -20.29 -22.84 -2.61
CA PHE A 78 -19.24 -23.49 -1.82
C PHE A 78 -18.34 -24.40 -2.67
N ARG A 79 -18.95 -25.18 -3.58
CA ARG A 79 -18.20 -25.99 -4.56
C ARG A 79 -17.27 -25.11 -5.40
N ASN A 80 -17.73 -23.95 -5.85
CA ASN A 80 -16.92 -23.02 -6.64
C ASN A 80 -15.69 -22.53 -5.86
N LEU A 81 -15.83 -22.23 -4.56
CA LEU A 81 -14.68 -21.88 -3.71
C LEU A 81 -13.63 -23.00 -3.65
N ILE A 82 -14.07 -24.25 -3.49
CA ILE A 82 -13.16 -25.42 -3.51
C ILE A 82 -12.51 -25.58 -4.89
N ASN A 83 -13.25 -25.33 -5.98
CA ASN A 83 -12.70 -25.36 -7.32
C ASN A 83 -11.62 -24.29 -7.54
N SER A 84 -11.83 -23.06 -7.07
CA SER A 84 -10.80 -22.01 -7.14
C SER A 84 -9.53 -22.38 -6.36
N LEU A 85 -9.67 -23.05 -5.21
CA LEU A 85 -8.54 -23.58 -4.46
C LEU A 85 -7.83 -24.72 -5.20
N TYR A 86 -8.58 -25.60 -5.87
CA TYR A 86 -8.03 -26.65 -6.72
C TYR A 86 -7.22 -26.08 -7.89
N GLU A 87 -7.73 -25.08 -8.58
CA GLU A 87 -7.04 -24.39 -9.67
C GLU A 87 -5.74 -23.74 -9.18
N ALA A 88 -5.80 -23.02 -8.05
CA ALA A 88 -4.61 -22.41 -7.44
C ALA A 88 -3.57 -23.45 -7.02
N ALA A 89 -4.00 -24.57 -6.44
CA ALA A 89 -3.10 -25.68 -6.05
C ALA A 89 -2.53 -26.42 -7.28
N THR A 90 -3.26 -26.47 -8.39
CA THR A 90 -2.78 -27.06 -9.65
C THR A 90 -1.67 -26.22 -10.28
N GLY A 91 -1.77 -24.89 -10.16
CA GLY A 91 -0.72 -23.96 -10.57
C GLY A 91 0.46 -23.84 -9.59
N ASP A 92 0.45 -24.54 -8.45
CA ASP A 92 1.51 -24.46 -7.46
C ASP A 92 2.69 -25.36 -7.81
N THR A 93 3.86 -24.73 -8.01
CA THR A 93 5.09 -25.42 -8.40
C THR A 93 5.96 -25.86 -7.23
N ARG A 94 5.59 -25.51 -5.98
CA ARG A 94 6.33 -25.91 -4.79
C ARG A 94 6.21 -27.43 -4.58
N THR A 95 7.34 -28.13 -4.55
CA THR A 95 7.35 -29.60 -4.36
C THR A 95 6.69 -30.03 -3.04
N SER A 96 6.82 -29.22 -1.98
CA SER A 96 6.14 -29.43 -0.69
C SER A 96 4.61 -29.40 -0.78
N HIS A 97 4.06 -28.82 -1.85
CA HIS A 97 2.63 -28.61 -2.06
C HIS A 97 2.03 -29.55 -3.12
N ALA A 98 2.84 -30.46 -3.67
CA ALA A 98 2.44 -31.34 -4.77
C ALA A 98 1.18 -32.19 -4.49
N LEU A 99 0.93 -32.51 -3.22
CA LEU A 99 -0.24 -33.29 -2.80
C LEU A 99 -1.52 -32.47 -2.59
N VAL A 100 -1.42 -31.15 -2.51
CA VAL A 100 -2.56 -30.29 -2.14
C VAL A 100 -3.67 -30.32 -3.20
N LYS A 101 -3.29 -30.30 -4.49
CA LYS A 101 -4.26 -30.42 -5.60
C LYS A 101 -5.07 -31.70 -5.52
N HIS A 102 -4.46 -32.81 -5.12
CA HIS A 102 -5.15 -34.11 -5.01
C HIS A 102 -6.16 -34.10 -3.86
N ASN A 103 -5.87 -33.39 -2.77
CA ASN A 103 -6.84 -33.21 -1.71
C ASN A 103 -8.05 -32.40 -2.16
N TYR A 104 -7.86 -31.28 -2.85
CA TYR A 104 -8.98 -30.48 -3.35
C TYR A 104 -9.79 -31.23 -4.43
N GLN A 105 -9.13 -31.95 -5.35
CA GLN A 105 -9.81 -32.81 -6.32
C GLN A 105 -10.70 -33.84 -5.62
N ARG A 106 -10.17 -34.54 -4.61
CA ARG A 106 -10.95 -35.51 -3.82
C ARG A 106 -12.19 -34.89 -3.16
N LEU A 107 -12.10 -33.64 -2.69
CA LEU A 107 -13.24 -32.93 -2.10
C LEU A 107 -14.29 -32.56 -3.16
N LEU A 108 -13.86 -32.15 -4.36
CA LEU A 108 -14.75 -31.89 -5.50
C LEU A 108 -15.46 -33.17 -5.93
N ASP A 109 -14.73 -34.28 -6.11
CA ASP A 109 -15.30 -35.58 -6.48
C ASP A 109 -16.35 -36.02 -5.46
N LYS A 110 -16.09 -35.78 -4.16
CA LYS A 110 -17.03 -36.09 -3.09
C LYS A 110 -18.28 -35.21 -3.13
N ILE A 111 -18.16 -33.91 -3.41
CA ILE A 111 -19.32 -33.03 -3.66
C ILE A 111 -20.13 -33.57 -4.84
N ASP A 112 -19.47 -33.82 -5.96
CA ASP A 112 -20.09 -34.18 -7.23
C ASP A 112 -20.72 -35.59 -7.20
N SER A 113 -20.20 -36.48 -6.34
CA SER A 113 -20.81 -37.80 -6.09
C SER A 113 -22.18 -37.74 -5.40
N GLY A 114 -22.54 -36.60 -4.77
CA GLY A 114 -23.76 -36.47 -3.99
C GLY A 114 -23.77 -37.33 -2.71
N SER A 115 -22.61 -37.78 -2.23
CA SER A 115 -22.52 -38.66 -1.06
C SER A 115 -23.18 -38.05 0.18
N HIS A 116 -24.05 -38.80 0.84
CA HIS A 116 -24.81 -38.36 2.01
C HIS A 116 -23.98 -38.27 3.32
N ARG A 117 -22.67 -38.51 3.27
CA ARG A 117 -21.76 -38.47 4.43
C ARG A 117 -20.51 -37.67 4.08
N TYR A 118 -20.43 -36.47 4.62
CA TYR A 118 -19.20 -35.68 4.61
C TYR A 118 -18.92 -35.10 5.99
N SER A 119 -17.68 -34.69 6.20
CA SER A 119 -17.26 -34.04 7.44
C SER A 119 -17.26 -32.53 7.22
N PRO A 120 -18.17 -31.75 7.83
CA PRO A 120 -18.12 -30.28 7.77
C PRO A 120 -16.73 -29.71 8.08
N MET A 121 -16.06 -30.29 9.09
CA MET A 121 -14.74 -29.86 9.52
C MET A 121 -13.65 -30.08 8.46
N GLU A 122 -13.78 -31.12 7.63
CA GLU A 122 -12.86 -31.38 6.52
C GLU A 122 -12.89 -30.24 5.49
N TYR A 123 -14.10 -29.82 5.09
CA TYR A 123 -14.30 -28.75 4.11
C TYR A 123 -13.97 -27.38 4.70
N TRP A 124 -14.32 -27.15 5.98
CA TRP A 124 -13.96 -25.93 6.68
C TRP A 124 -12.42 -25.75 6.73
N ARG A 125 -11.67 -26.81 7.07
CA ARG A 125 -10.19 -26.76 7.07
C ARG A 125 -9.62 -26.54 5.67
N ALA A 126 -10.26 -27.10 4.64
CA ALA A 126 -9.83 -26.92 3.25
C ALA A 126 -9.90 -25.46 2.80
N LEU A 127 -10.94 -24.73 3.21
CA LEU A 127 -11.08 -23.28 2.98
C LEU A 127 -10.05 -22.44 3.75
N HIS A 128 -9.69 -22.87 4.96
CA HIS A 128 -8.78 -22.15 5.85
C HIS A 128 -7.31 -22.53 5.67
N ASN A 129 -6.92 -22.98 4.47
CA ASN A 129 -5.54 -23.28 4.16
C ASN A 129 -4.71 -21.98 4.05
N PRO A 130 -3.73 -21.72 4.95
CA PRO A 130 -2.97 -20.47 4.94
C PRO A 130 -2.20 -20.22 3.64
N ASP A 131 -1.76 -21.27 2.95
CA ASP A 131 -0.99 -21.17 1.71
C ASP A 131 -1.81 -20.64 0.52
N TYR A 132 -3.13 -20.77 0.57
CA TYR A 132 -4.05 -20.36 -0.50
C TYR A 132 -5.10 -19.37 -0.01
N ARG A 133 -4.91 -18.77 1.18
CA ARG A 133 -5.88 -17.86 1.81
C ARG A 133 -6.27 -16.69 0.89
N ASP A 134 -5.34 -16.20 0.09
CA ASP A 134 -5.55 -15.09 -0.83
C ASP A 134 -6.60 -15.43 -1.90
N VAL A 135 -6.71 -16.70 -2.30
CA VAL A 135 -7.74 -17.17 -3.25
C VAL A 135 -9.12 -16.90 -2.66
N ILE A 136 -9.33 -17.23 -1.39
CA ILE A 136 -10.62 -17.01 -0.72
C ILE A 136 -10.82 -15.52 -0.42
N GLN A 137 -9.82 -14.85 0.15
CA GLN A 137 -9.96 -13.45 0.58
C GLN A 137 -10.08 -12.46 -0.58
N LYS A 138 -9.65 -12.80 -1.80
CA LYS A 138 -9.88 -12.01 -3.02
C LYS A 138 -11.20 -12.33 -3.73
N THR A 139 -12.05 -13.17 -3.15
CA THR A 139 -13.41 -13.41 -3.65
C THR A 139 -14.32 -12.28 -3.19
N ILE A 140 -15.04 -11.67 -4.13
CA ILE A 140 -16.08 -10.67 -3.87
C ILE A 140 -17.43 -11.33 -4.19
N VAL A 141 -18.31 -11.46 -3.21
CA VAL A 141 -19.48 -12.33 -3.31
C VAL A 141 -20.75 -11.53 -3.17
N LYS A 142 -21.65 -11.62 -4.15
CA LYS A 142 -23.02 -11.14 -3.98
C LYS A 142 -23.81 -12.21 -3.22
N HIS A 143 -24.18 -11.94 -1.97
CA HIS A 143 -24.78 -12.92 -1.06
C HIS A 143 -25.95 -12.30 -0.26
N PRO A 144 -26.99 -13.08 0.09
CA PRO A 144 -28.05 -12.62 0.99
C PRO A 144 -27.48 -12.17 2.34
N SER A 145 -27.90 -11.02 2.87
CA SER A 145 -27.25 -10.46 4.06
C SER A 145 -27.92 -10.90 5.37
N ASP A 146 -27.10 -11.29 6.35
CA ASP A 146 -27.46 -11.46 7.75
C ASP A 146 -28.01 -10.18 8.41
N TRP A 147 -27.74 -9.00 7.83
CA TRP A 147 -28.33 -7.73 8.26
C TRP A 147 -29.72 -7.48 7.67
N TYR A 148 -30.16 -8.30 6.71
CA TYR A 148 -31.49 -8.22 6.11
C TYR A 148 -32.41 -9.33 6.62
N PHE A 149 -31.97 -10.58 6.64
CA PHE A 149 -32.80 -11.73 7.00
C PHE A 149 -32.88 -11.93 8.52
N LYS A 150 -34.09 -12.03 9.05
CA LYS A 150 -34.42 -12.18 10.47
C LYS A 150 -34.52 -13.65 10.86
N LYS A 151 -34.49 -13.94 12.16
CA LYS A 151 -34.54 -15.33 12.69
C LYS A 151 -35.71 -16.19 12.20
N GLY A 152 -36.81 -15.58 11.76
CA GLY A 152 -37.98 -16.29 11.23
C GLY A 152 -37.87 -16.68 9.75
N ASP A 153 -36.89 -16.14 9.03
CA ASP A 153 -36.74 -16.39 7.60
C ASP A 153 -36.19 -17.79 7.31
N ALA A 154 -36.61 -18.35 6.18
CA ALA A 154 -36.29 -19.72 5.78
C ALA A 154 -34.78 -20.01 5.73
N LEU A 155 -33.96 -19.01 5.39
CA LEU A 155 -32.49 -19.15 5.31
C LEU A 155 -31.84 -19.47 6.66
N TRP A 156 -32.41 -19.02 7.78
CA TRP A 156 -31.89 -19.28 9.12
C TRP A 156 -32.46 -20.55 9.75
N GLN A 157 -33.59 -21.04 9.27
CA GLN A 157 -34.30 -22.17 9.88
C GLN A 157 -33.46 -23.45 9.96
N PRO A 158 -32.69 -23.87 8.93
CA PRO A 158 -31.89 -25.09 9.02
C PRO A 158 -30.88 -25.05 10.18
N PHE A 159 -30.17 -23.92 10.33
CA PHE A 159 -29.21 -23.70 11.42
C PHE A 159 -29.90 -23.67 12.79
N LEU A 160 -30.92 -22.83 12.96
CA LEU A 160 -31.60 -22.65 14.24
C LEU A 160 -32.32 -23.92 14.71
N ASN A 161 -32.88 -24.70 13.79
CA ASN A 161 -33.56 -25.95 14.13
C ASN A 161 -32.59 -27.07 14.50
N ALA A 162 -31.37 -27.09 13.94
CA ALA A 162 -30.33 -28.02 14.37
C ALA A 162 -29.96 -27.81 15.84
N LEU A 163 -29.88 -26.55 16.30
CA LEU A 163 -29.56 -26.22 17.69
C LEU A 163 -30.67 -26.57 18.68
N LYS A 164 -31.93 -26.68 18.23
CA LYS A 164 -33.09 -26.92 19.11
C LYS A 164 -32.94 -28.20 19.95
N LYS A 165 -32.34 -29.25 19.38
CA LYS A 165 -32.22 -30.55 20.04
C LYS A 165 -30.98 -30.63 20.93
N ASP A 166 -29.84 -30.21 20.40
CA ASP A 166 -28.53 -30.51 20.99
C ASP A 166 -27.97 -29.33 21.81
N ALA A 167 -28.48 -28.10 21.59
CA ALA A 167 -27.95 -26.87 22.19
C ALA A 167 -29.03 -25.75 22.30
N PRO A 168 -30.11 -25.93 23.06
CA PRO A 168 -31.23 -24.99 23.12
C PRO A 168 -30.85 -23.59 23.64
N GLU A 169 -29.87 -23.48 24.53
CA GLU A 169 -29.36 -22.19 25.00
C GLU A 169 -28.66 -21.41 23.88
N TRP A 170 -27.86 -22.11 23.06
CA TRP A 170 -27.23 -21.54 21.87
C TRP A 170 -28.25 -21.12 20.82
N LYS A 171 -29.35 -21.87 20.68
CA LYS A 171 -30.46 -21.45 19.83
C LYS A 171 -31.01 -20.10 20.28
N LYS A 172 -31.38 -19.97 21.56
CA LYS A 172 -31.93 -18.73 22.12
C LYS A 172 -30.97 -17.56 21.94
N TYR A 173 -29.69 -17.75 22.27
CA TYR A 173 -28.66 -16.75 22.04
C TYR A 173 -28.57 -16.33 20.57
N SER A 174 -28.60 -17.28 19.64
CA SER A 174 -28.51 -17.00 18.21
C SER A 174 -29.73 -16.22 17.71
N GLU A 175 -30.93 -16.58 18.17
CA GLU A 175 -32.16 -15.85 17.87
C GLU A 175 -32.10 -14.40 18.37
N ASP A 176 -31.68 -14.19 19.62
CA ASP A 176 -31.52 -12.85 20.21
C ASP A 176 -30.42 -12.02 19.50
N PHE A 177 -29.36 -12.67 19.03
CA PHE A 177 -28.30 -12.04 18.25
C PHE A 177 -28.81 -11.59 16.87
N LEU A 178 -29.51 -12.47 16.15
CA LEU A 178 -30.05 -12.16 14.82
C LEU A 178 -31.06 -11.00 14.86
N ASP A 179 -31.92 -10.95 15.88
CA ASP A 179 -32.87 -9.84 16.05
C ASP A 179 -32.17 -8.48 16.21
N LYS A 180 -30.97 -8.44 16.79
CA LYS A 180 -30.18 -7.21 16.97
C LYS A 180 -29.34 -6.84 15.74
N MET A 181 -29.01 -7.82 14.89
CA MET A 181 -28.16 -7.62 13.72
C MET A 181 -28.96 -7.23 12.46
N ALA A 182 -30.23 -7.59 12.38
CA ALA A 182 -31.05 -7.34 11.20
C ALA A 182 -31.64 -5.91 11.21
N TRP A 183 -30.94 -4.97 10.57
CA TRP A 183 -31.33 -3.54 10.51
C TRP A 183 -31.71 -3.05 9.11
N MET A 184 -31.32 -3.75 8.04
CA MET A 184 -31.45 -3.22 6.66
C MET A 184 -32.90 -2.95 6.24
N GLN A 185 -33.85 -3.74 6.72
CA GLN A 185 -35.28 -3.55 6.43
C GLN A 185 -35.83 -2.26 7.05
N ASP A 186 -35.19 -1.74 8.11
CA ASP A 186 -35.63 -0.53 8.81
C ASP A 186 -35.15 0.74 8.10
N VAL A 187 -34.12 0.63 7.24
CA VAL A 187 -33.57 1.73 6.43
C VAL A 187 -34.40 1.91 5.16
N THR A 188 -35.59 2.48 5.34
CA THR A 188 -36.61 2.63 4.28
C THR A 188 -36.25 3.65 3.20
N THR A 189 -35.34 4.60 3.47
CA THR A 189 -34.96 5.67 2.52
C THR A 189 -34.06 5.15 1.39
N GLU A 190 -33.13 4.25 1.71
CA GLU A 190 -32.06 3.83 0.79
C GLU A 190 -32.42 2.61 -0.08
N LYS A 191 -33.64 2.07 0.06
CA LYS A 191 -34.14 0.90 -0.70
C LYS A 191 -33.12 -0.25 -0.73
N LEU A 192 -32.54 -0.59 0.43
CA LEU A 192 -31.55 -1.66 0.52
C LEU A 192 -32.21 -3.01 0.19
N GLY A 193 -31.66 -3.71 -0.80
CA GLY A 193 -32.13 -5.03 -1.20
C GLY A 193 -31.62 -6.14 -0.26
N PRO A 194 -32.19 -7.36 -0.35
CA PRO A 194 -31.79 -8.49 0.49
C PRO A 194 -30.38 -9.03 0.24
N THR A 195 -29.76 -8.64 -0.88
CA THR A 195 -28.45 -9.15 -1.32
C THR A 195 -27.45 -8.01 -1.43
N LEU A 196 -26.24 -8.24 -0.90
CA LEU A 196 -25.14 -7.28 -0.90
C LEU A 196 -23.88 -7.92 -1.48
N TRP A 197 -22.95 -7.07 -1.93
CA TRP A 197 -21.59 -7.49 -2.24
C TRP A 197 -20.76 -7.52 -0.95
N HIS A 198 -20.22 -8.69 -0.63
CA HIS A 198 -19.32 -8.94 0.50
C HIS A 198 -17.91 -9.11 -0.03
N MET A 199 -16.93 -8.56 0.69
CA MET A 199 -15.51 -8.65 0.33
C MET A 199 -14.66 -8.66 1.59
N HIS A 200 -13.45 -9.25 1.52
CA HIS A 200 -12.50 -9.13 2.63
C HIS A 200 -11.91 -7.72 2.66
N PRO A 201 -12.23 -6.89 3.67
CA PRO A 201 -11.95 -5.45 3.63
C PRO A 201 -10.45 -5.15 3.56
N ILE A 202 -9.62 -5.90 4.29
CA ILE A 202 -8.17 -5.68 4.31
C ILE A 202 -7.52 -6.06 2.97
N MET A 203 -8.01 -7.10 2.29
CA MET A 203 -7.42 -7.51 1.01
C MET A 203 -7.81 -6.54 -0.10
N PHE A 204 -9.09 -6.15 -0.13
CA PHE A 204 -9.56 -5.15 -1.07
C PHE A 204 -8.88 -3.79 -0.84
N LEU A 205 -8.86 -3.29 0.40
CA LEU A 205 -8.15 -2.05 0.73
C LEU A 205 -6.65 -2.18 0.48
N GLY A 206 -6.02 -3.33 0.73
CA GLY A 206 -4.61 -3.55 0.40
C GLY A 206 -4.30 -3.39 -1.10
N ALA A 207 -5.25 -3.70 -1.98
CA ALA A 207 -5.13 -3.44 -3.42
C ALA A 207 -5.38 -1.97 -3.80
N MET A 208 -6.17 -1.25 -2.99
CA MET A 208 -6.61 0.12 -3.26
C MET A 208 -5.79 1.20 -2.57
N ILE A 209 -5.17 0.87 -1.42
CA ILE A 209 -4.29 1.77 -0.69
C ILE A 209 -3.07 1.97 -1.56
N ASN A 210 -3.01 3.15 -2.17
CA ASN A 210 -1.80 3.69 -2.75
C ASN A 210 -0.72 3.56 -1.67
N ILE A 211 0.20 2.60 -1.81
CA ILE A 211 1.58 2.86 -1.48
C ILE A 211 1.84 4.15 -2.25
N LYS A 212 1.93 5.30 -1.54
CA LYS A 212 2.14 6.63 -2.15
C LYS A 212 3.06 6.40 -3.35
N LYS A 213 2.63 6.78 -4.56
CA LYS A 213 3.42 6.56 -5.78
C LYS A 213 4.85 6.92 -5.42
N ARG A 214 5.72 5.91 -5.27
CA ARG A 214 7.11 6.22 -5.04
C ARG A 214 7.53 7.05 -6.22
N HIS A 215 8.10 8.22 -5.97
CA HIS A 215 8.50 9.08 -7.06
C HIS A 215 9.37 8.26 -8.03
N SER A 216 8.87 8.02 -9.24
CA SER A 216 9.56 7.20 -10.24
C SER A 216 10.37 8.12 -11.15
N GLY A 217 11.70 8.03 -11.07
CA GLY A 217 12.60 8.89 -11.83
C GLY A 217 13.11 10.09 -11.02
N LEU A 218 13.48 11.17 -11.71
CA LEU A 218 14.04 12.38 -11.11
C LEU A 218 12.96 13.39 -10.70
N PHE A 219 13.04 13.92 -9.49
CA PHE A 219 12.18 14.99 -9.01
C PHE A 219 12.31 16.21 -9.93
N THR A 220 11.17 16.79 -10.27
CA THR A 220 11.05 17.93 -11.16
C THR A 220 10.79 19.21 -10.39
N VAL A 221 10.86 20.34 -11.09
CA VAL A 221 10.44 21.64 -10.55
C VAL A 221 8.95 21.63 -10.19
N GLN A 222 8.13 20.87 -10.92
CA GLN A 222 6.70 20.77 -10.66
C GLN A 222 6.41 20.05 -9.34
N ASP A 223 7.16 18.99 -9.01
CA ASP A 223 7.02 18.29 -7.72
C ASP A 223 7.24 19.25 -6.53
N GLY A 224 8.21 20.16 -6.66
CA GLY A 224 8.46 21.20 -5.67
C GLY A 224 7.33 22.22 -5.57
N LYS A 225 6.73 22.62 -6.70
CA LYS A 225 5.56 23.51 -6.72
C LYS A 225 4.33 22.87 -6.09
N ASP A 226 4.06 21.60 -6.40
CA ASP A 226 2.91 20.86 -5.86
C ASP A 226 3.06 20.60 -4.35
N ALA A 227 4.29 20.29 -3.89
CA ALA A 227 4.59 20.19 -2.47
C ALA A 227 4.41 21.52 -1.73
N LEU A 228 4.88 22.64 -2.31
CA LEU A 228 4.68 23.97 -1.74
C LEU A 228 3.21 24.36 -1.64
N ARG A 229 2.36 23.95 -2.60
CA ARG A 229 0.91 24.17 -2.49
C ARG A 229 0.36 23.54 -1.21
N LYS A 230 0.76 22.31 -0.90
CA LYS A 230 0.32 21.62 0.33
C LYS A 230 0.81 22.32 1.59
N ILE A 231 2.07 22.78 1.58
CA ILE A 231 2.62 23.58 2.70
C ILE A 231 1.84 24.88 2.88
N TYR A 232 1.51 25.58 1.78
CA TYR A 232 0.69 26.78 1.81
C TYR A 232 -0.70 26.53 2.39
N ASP A 233 -1.38 25.50 1.92
CA ASP A 233 -2.74 25.18 2.35
C ASP A 233 -2.79 24.76 3.84
N LYS A 234 -1.72 24.11 4.34
CA LYS A 234 -1.65 23.58 5.71
C LYS A 234 -1.08 24.57 6.74
N TYR A 235 -0.04 25.32 6.37
CA TYR A 235 0.72 26.18 7.30
C TYR A 235 0.63 27.68 6.96
N GLY A 236 -0.06 28.02 5.88
CA GLY A 236 -0.24 29.39 5.43
C GLY A 236 0.92 29.93 4.58
N LYS A 237 0.69 31.14 4.06
CA LYS A 237 1.57 31.81 3.10
C LYS A 237 2.98 32.02 3.63
N ASP A 238 3.13 32.47 4.86
CA ASP A 238 4.43 32.85 5.42
C ASP A 238 5.38 31.65 5.51
N MET A 239 4.89 30.51 6.01
CA MET A 239 5.68 29.27 6.06
C MET A 239 6.03 28.79 4.65
N SER A 240 5.08 28.80 3.71
CA SER A 240 5.34 28.44 2.31
C SER A 240 6.41 29.32 1.66
N VAL A 241 6.40 30.64 1.93
CA VAL A 241 7.43 31.57 1.43
C VAL A 241 8.81 31.20 1.98
N ILE A 242 8.91 30.90 3.27
CA ILE A 242 10.18 30.51 3.91
C ILE A 242 10.71 29.22 3.28
N VAL A 243 9.87 28.19 3.22
CA VAL A 243 10.25 26.88 2.66
C VAL A 243 10.65 26.99 1.19
N GLU A 244 9.92 27.76 0.38
CA GLU A 244 10.27 27.96 -1.03
C GLU A 244 11.64 28.63 -1.19
N ARG A 245 11.93 29.65 -0.37
CA ARG A 245 13.23 30.35 -0.40
C ARG A 245 14.38 29.42 -0.04
N MET A 246 14.22 28.63 1.02
CA MET A 246 15.21 27.62 1.42
C MET A 246 15.47 26.63 0.29
N PHE A 247 14.43 25.99 -0.26
CA PHE A 247 14.62 25.08 -1.38
C PHE A 247 15.28 25.76 -2.57
N ARG A 248 14.90 27.00 -2.91
CA ARG A 248 15.47 27.71 -4.05
C ARG A 248 16.98 27.95 -3.90
N ILE A 249 17.48 28.29 -2.71
CA ILE A 249 18.92 28.40 -2.45
C ILE A 249 19.57 27.03 -2.57
N GLU A 250 19.10 26.08 -1.76
CA GLU A 250 19.81 24.82 -1.52
C GLU A 250 19.79 23.89 -2.72
N THR A 251 18.84 24.08 -3.64
CA THR A 251 18.62 23.16 -4.76
C THR A 251 18.82 23.79 -6.13
N THR A 252 19.41 24.98 -6.21
CA THR A 252 19.53 25.75 -7.47
C THR A 252 18.14 25.89 -8.12
N HIS A 253 17.19 26.46 -7.39
CA HIS A 253 15.81 26.63 -7.84
C HIS A 253 15.12 25.32 -8.31
N PHE A 254 15.26 24.24 -7.54
CA PHE A 254 14.69 22.92 -7.81
C PHE A 254 15.29 22.21 -9.04
N THR A 255 16.52 22.57 -9.45
CA THR A 255 17.17 21.98 -10.65
C THR A 255 18.48 21.26 -10.38
N SER A 256 19.02 21.33 -9.15
CA SER A 256 20.24 20.60 -8.79
C SER A 256 20.05 19.08 -8.93
N GLY A 257 21.10 18.39 -9.36
CA GLY A 257 21.07 16.92 -9.42
C GLY A 257 20.79 16.27 -8.06
N GLN A 258 21.25 16.88 -6.96
CA GLN A 258 20.98 16.39 -5.61
C GLN A 258 19.48 16.45 -5.29
N TYR A 259 18.81 17.55 -5.61
CA TYR A 259 17.34 17.64 -5.49
C TYR A 259 16.63 16.63 -6.40
N GLN A 260 17.02 16.56 -7.67
CA GLN A 260 16.42 15.62 -8.64
C GLN A 260 16.46 14.17 -8.16
N HIS A 261 17.50 13.77 -7.44
CA HIS A 261 17.62 12.39 -6.93
C HIS A 261 17.07 12.19 -5.51
N CYS A 262 16.99 13.23 -4.69
CA CYS A 262 16.70 13.11 -3.26
C CYS A 262 15.37 13.72 -2.82
N GLY A 263 14.87 14.70 -3.58
CA GLY A 263 13.67 15.47 -3.24
C GLY A 263 13.85 16.39 -2.03
N ALA A 264 15.08 16.68 -1.60
CA ALA A 264 15.39 17.42 -0.38
C ALA A 264 16.51 18.46 -0.58
N PRO A 265 16.60 19.51 0.26
CA PRO A 265 17.63 20.55 0.16
C PRO A 265 18.85 20.20 1.01
N GLY A 266 19.82 19.46 0.45
CA GLY A 266 21.12 19.25 1.11
C GLY A 266 21.13 18.37 2.35
N MET A 267 20.14 17.49 2.57
CA MET A 267 20.11 16.60 3.74
C MET A 267 21.18 15.50 3.67
N GLU A 268 22.36 15.76 4.22
CA GLU A 268 23.46 14.79 4.30
C GLU A 268 23.20 13.68 5.33
N VAL A 269 23.79 12.49 5.10
CA VAL A 269 23.66 11.33 5.99
C VAL A 269 24.69 11.42 7.12
N HIS A 270 24.24 11.33 8.37
CA HIS A 270 25.09 11.37 9.57
C HIS A 270 24.94 10.15 10.49
N GLY A 271 23.98 9.26 10.21
CA GLY A 271 23.68 8.11 11.08
C GLY A 271 22.98 6.97 10.36
N ALA A 272 22.46 6.01 11.14
CA ALA A 272 21.77 4.84 10.63
C ALA A 272 20.31 5.15 10.18
N PRO A 273 19.74 4.36 9.26
CA PRO A 273 18.32 4.41 8.94
C PRO A 273 17.42 4.18 10.17
N PRO A 274 16.15 4.62 10.13
CA PRO A 274 15.50 5.32 9.00
C PRO A 274 15.74 6.83 8.99
N ALA A 275 16.24 7.41 10.08
CA ALA A 275 16.36 8.86 10.22
C ALA A 275 17.70 9.44 9.73
N TYR A 276 18.74 8.60 9.54
CA TYR A 276 20.03 8.99 8.99
C TYR A 276 20.73 10.15 9.73
N GLY A 277 20.49 10.27 11.05
CA GLY A 277 21.02 11.33 11.90
C GLY A 277 20.13 12.57 12.02
N TRP A 278 19.01 12.62 11.29
CA TRP A 278 17.98 13.64 11.42
C TRP A 278 16.94 13.25 12.50
N SER A 279 16.01 14.15 12.85
CA SER A 279 15.16 13.97 14.04
C SER A 279 14.27 12.73 13.95
N SER A 280 14.64 11.66 14.67
CA SER A 280 13.90 10.39 14.72
C SER A 280 12.47 10.56 15.25
N ASP A 281 12.24 11.54 16.12
CA ASP A 281 10.91 11.82 16.69
C ASP A 281 9.88 12.15 15.61
N PHE A 282 10.25 13.00 14.64
CA PHE A 282 9.37 13.37 13.53
C PHE A 282 8.99 12.14 12.71
N PHE A 283 9.97 11.31 12.34
CA PHE A 283 9.74 10.12 11.54
C PHE A 283 9.02 8.99 12.29
N SER A 284 9.04 9.02 13.62
CA SER A 284 8.26 8.11 14.46
C SER A 284 6.81 8.56 14.57
N GLN A 285 6.57 9.87 14.62
CA GLN A 285 5.22 10.46 14.63
C GLN A 285 4.58 10.49 13.25
N HIS A 286 5.39 10.57 12.20
CA HIS A 286 4.98 10.58 10.79
C HIS A 286 5.70 9.49 9.98
N PRO A 287 5.37 8.19 10.19
CA PRO A 287 5.95 7.09 9.43
C PRO A 287 5.78 7.25 7.91
N GLU A 288 4.73 7.95 7.47
CA GLU A 288 4.42 8.26 6.08
C GLU A 288 5.39 9.24 5.39
N TYR A 289 6.31 9.84 6.15
CA TYR A 289 7.35 10.75 5.67
C TYR A 289 8.77 10.19 5.86
N GLN A 290 8.90 8.91 6.25
CA GLN A 290 10.21 8.28 6.41
C GLN A 290 11.03 8.31 5.11
N PRO A 291 12.33 8.60 5.20
CA PRO A 291 13.24 8.46 4.08
C PRO A 291 13.24 7.04 3.51
N THR A 292 13.42 6.94 2.20
CA THR A 292 13.37 5.68 1.45
C THR A 292 14.75 5.12 1.11
N GLY A 293 15.81 5.91 1.29
CA GLY A 293 17.17 5.45 1.05
C GLY A 293 18.19 6.58 1.02
N ILE A 294 19.28 6.33 0.30
CA ILE A 294 20.41 7.25 0.15
C ILE A 294 20.81 7.37 -1.32
N TRP A 295 21.25 8.56 -1.71
CA TRP A 295 21.86 8.81 -3.02
C TRP A 295 23.27 9.36 -2.81
N SER A 296 24.24 8.83 -3.55
CA SER A 296 25.66 9.17 -3.39
C SER A 296 26.22 9.80 -4.67
N LYS A 297 26.93 10.92 -4.55
CA LYS A 297 27.63 11.57 -5.67
C LYS A 297 29.04 11.98 -5.26
N LYS A 298 30.03 11.63 -6.09
CA LYS A 298 31.38 12.16 -5.95
C LYS A 298 31.39 13.62 -6.38
N GLU A 299 31.89 14.52 -5.56
CA GLU A 299 32.18 15.88 -6.01
C GLU A 299 33.24 15.80 -7.12
N GLY A 300 32.95 16.39 -8.28
CA GLY A 300 33.95 16.50 -9.35
C GLY A 300 35.08 17.43 -8.93
N ARG A 301 36.22 17.40 -9.65
CA ARG A 301 37.24 18.47 -9.52
C ARG A 301 36.56 19.82 -9.77
N GLY A 302 36.42 20.63 -8.72
CA GLY A 302 35.83 21.95 -8.85
C GLY A 302 36.63 22.86 -9.79
N LEU A 303 35.93 23.58 -10.65
CA LEU A 303 36.45 24.76 -11.34
C LEU A 303 36.50 25.91 -10.31
N SER A 304 37.68 26.49 -10.13
CA SER A 304 38.06 27.52 -9.14
C SER A 304 38.33 27.00 -7.72
N GLY A 305 39.62 26.90 -7.38
CA GLY A 305 40.10 26.73 -6.00
C GLY A 305 39.92 27.98 -5.14
N GLN A 306 38.75 28.62 -5.18
CA GLN A 306 38.41 29.78 -4.35
C GLN A 306 36.92 29.75 -3.99
N GLY A 307 36.58 29.11 -2.86
CA GLY A 307 35.27 29.25 -2.24
C GLY A 307 34.88 28.12 -1.29
N GLY A 308 35.02 28.39 0.02
CA GLY A 308 34.20 27.85 1.13
C GLY A 308 34.06 26.33 1.30
N ASN A 309 34.78 25.78 2.29
CA ASN A 309 34.88 24.39 2.77
C ASN A 309 35.83 23.48 1.96
N ALA A 310 36.68 22.73 2.68
CA ALA A 310 37.63 21.79 2.10
C ALA A 310 36.88 20.68 1.34
N GLN A 311 37.18 20.52 0.06
CA GLN A 311 36.57 19.49 -0.78
C GLN A 311 37.06 18.10 -0.35
N VAL A 312 36.11 17.26 0.07
CA VAL A 312 36.36 15.85 0.41
C VAL A 312 36.35 15.06 -0.90
N THR A 313 37.52 14.89 -1.51
CA THR A 313 37.69 14.24 -2.82
C THR A 313 37.86 12.72 -2.74
N ASP A 314 38.02 12.18 -1.52
CA ASP A 314 38.27 10.77 -1.26
C ASP A 314 36.99 9.94 -1.08
N LYS A 315 35.84 10.56 -0.78
CA LYS A 315 34.56 9.88 -0.53
C LYS A 315 33.37 10.60 -1.17
N PRO A 316 32.40 9.88 -1.77
CA PRO A 316 31.17 10.49 -2.26
C PRO A 316 30.34 11.05 -1.10
N LYS A 317 29.76 12.23 -1.28
CA LYS A 317 28.74 12.74 -0.36
C LYS A 317 27.47 11.91 -0.50
N GLN A 318 26.83 11.62 0.63
CA GLN A 318 25.61 10.83 0.70
C GLN A 318 24.47 11.69 1.21
N PHE A 319 23.35 11.67 0.49
CA PHE A 319 22.16 12.44 0.79
C PHE A 319 20.97 11.52 1.03
N VAL A 320 20.10 11.94 1.94
CA VAL A 320 18.86 11.25 2.30
C VAL A 320 17.86 11.38 1.15
N VAL A 321 17.27 10.26 0.71
CA VAL A 321 16.25 10.22 -0.35
C VAL A 321 14.87 10.12 0.29
N PHE A 322 13.97 11.00 -0.12
CA PHE A 322 12.57 10.99 0.29
C PHE A 322 11.67 10.40 -0.80
N ASP A 323 10.50 9.90 -0.40
CA ASP A 323 9.51 9.38 -1.34
C ASP A 323 8.76 10.48 -2.10
N SER A 324 8.78 11.71 -1.57
CA SER A 324 8.18 12.90 -2.17
C SER A 324 8.88 14.18 -1.68
N VAL A 325 8.78 15.26 -2.46
CA VAL A 325 9.23 16.60 -2.02
C VAL A 325 8.40 17.14 -0.86
N GLU A 326 7.13 16.72 -0.75
CA GLU A 326 6.28 17.05 0.40
C GLU A 326 6.88 16.51 1.71
N SER A 327 7.36 15.26 1.72
CA SER A 327 7.92 14.63 2.91
C SER A 327 9.12 15.42 3.47
N SER A 328 10.00 15.90 2.59
CA SER A 328 11.16 16.70 3.00
C SER A 328 10.76 18.12 3.42
N MET A 329 9.75 18.73 2.77
CA MET A 329 9.20 20.03 3.18
C MET A 329 8.51 19.98 4.55
N GLU A 330 7.73 18.94 4.81
CA GLU A 330 7.10 18.71 6.13
C GLU A 330 8.16 18.56 7.23
N TYR A 331 9.25 17.83 6.94
CA TYR A 331 10.40 17.76 7.85
C TYR A 331 11.02 19.14 8.10
N ILE A 332 11.18 19.98 7.06
CA ILE A 332 11.70 21.34 7.22
C ILE A 332 10.76 22.20 8.06
N VAL A 333 9.45 22.13 7.84
CA VAL A 333 8.48 22.88 8.67
C VAL A 333 8.59 22.45 10.13
N TYR A 334 8.64 21.14 10.40
CA TYR A 334 8.90 20.62 11.75
C TYR A 334 10.21 21.15 12.33
N TYR A 335 11.30 21.16 11.55
CA TYR A 335 12.61 21.66 11.99
C TYR A 335 12.58 23.15 12.34
N ILE A 336 11.94 23.97 11.50
CA ILE A 336 11.74 25.41 11.72
C ILE A 336 10.99 25.62 13.04
N ASN A 337 9.87 24.92 13.23
CA ASN A 337 9.03 25.04 14.42
C ASN A 337 9.75 24.57 15.69
N LYS A 338 10.48 23.46 15.62
CA LYS A 338 11.32 22.93 16.72
C LYS A 338 12.35 23.96 17.19
N HIS A 339 12.79 24.85 16.31
CA HIS A 339 13.77 25.90 16.60
C HIS A 339 13.14 27.30 16.66
N GLY A 340 11.86 27.40 17.03
CA GLY A 340 11.20 28.68 17.31
C GLY A 340 11.10 29.60 16.09
N GLY A 341 10.97 29.04 14.90
CA GLY A 341 10.92 29.79 13.64
C GLY A 341 12.28 30.10 13.02
N ASN A 342 13.40 29.69 13.64
CA ASN A 342 14.74 29.97 13.13
C ASN A 342 15.14 29.05 11.96
N TYR A 343 14.62 29.34 10.77
CA TYR A 343 14.92 28.59 9.55
C TYR A 343 16.39 28.62 9.13
N ALA A 344 17.14 29.67 9.48
CA ALA A 344 18.54 29.80 9.08
C ALA A 344 19.47 28.81 9.80
N ARG A 345 18.99 28.19 10.88
CA ARG A 345 19.70 27.10 11.55
C ARG A 345 19.91 25.90 10.62
N TRP A 346 19.09 25.76 9.57
CA TRP A 346 19.28 24.77 8.51
C TRP A 346 20.67 24.84 7.88
N TYR A 347 21.16 26.07 7.65
CA TYR A 347 22.45 26.34 7.02
C TYR A 347 23.61 26.23 8.01
N SER A 348 23.46 26.79 9.21
CA SER A 348 24.53 26.80 10.22
C SER A 348 24.01 27.09 11.63
N THR A 349 24.72 26.57 12.64
CA THR A 349 24.49 26.93 14.05
C THR A 349 25.17 28.24 14.45
N GLN A 350 26.01 28.82 13.58
CA GLN A 350 26.72 30.08 13.84
C GLN A 350 25.89 31.29 13.44
N ASP A 351 25.74 32.27 14.34
CA ASP A 351 24.85 33.42 14.14
C ASP A 351 25.24 34.30 12.94
N SER A 352 26.54 34.48 12.70
CA SER A 352 27.05 35.25 11.54
C SER A 352 26.66 34.61 10.21
N ALA A 353 26.79 33.30 10.10
CA ALA A 353 26.39 32.52 8.94
C ALA A 353 24.87 32.50 8.77
N GLN A 354 24.12 32.40 9.86
CA GLN A 354 22.65 32.48 9.81
C GLN A 354 22.16 33.85 9.32
N LYS A 355 22.84 34.94 9.71
CA LYS A 355 22.48 36.28 9.24
C LYS A 355 22.62 36.39 7.73
N LEU A 356 23.76 35.95 7.19
CA LEU A 356 23.99 35.92 5.74
C LEU A 356 22.92 35.08 5.02
N TYR A 357 22.61 33.89 5.55
CA TYR A 357 21.60 33.02 4.96
C TYR A 357 20.20 33.66 4.91
N ARG A 358 19.81 34.41 5.95
CA ARG A 358 18.55 35.16 5.95
C ARG A 358 18.53 36.24 4.88
N GLU A 359 19.64 36.94 4.68
CA GLU A 359 19.77 37.97 3.63
C GLU A 359 19.64 37.34 2.24
N GLU A 360 20.34 36.23 1.98
CA GLU A 360 20.25 35.49 0.71
C GLU A 360 18.84 34.95 0.47
N CYS A 361 18.21 34.36 1.49
CA CYS A 361 16.82 33.87 1.40
C CYS A 361 15.85 35.02 1.15
N GLY A 362 16.03 36.16 1.83
CA GLY A 362 15.22 37.35 1.67
C GLY A 362 15.23 37.92 0.25
N ALA A 363 16.38 37.83 -0.43
CA ALA A 363 16.55 38.27 -1.82
C ALA A 363 15.81 37.39 -2.85
N ILE A 364 15.45 36.16 -2.50
CA ILE A 364 14.73 35.26 -3.39
C ILE A 364 13.25 35.60 -3.46
N LYS A 365 12.76 35.74 -4.70
CA LYS A 365 11.33 35.87 -5.01
C LYS A 365 10.66 34.47 -4.96
N PRO A 366 9.69 34.23 -4.05
CA PRO A 366 8.97 32.96 -3.96
C PRO A 366 7.89 32.89 -5.06
N LYS A 367 8.31 32.59 -6.29
CA LYS A 367 7.42 32.64 -7.48
C LYS A 367 6.21 31.74 -7.32
N PHE A 368 6.37 30.51 -6.81
CA PHE A 368 5.28 29.55 -6.71
C PHE A 368 4.27 29.98 -5.66
N THR A 369 4.73 30.32 -4.46
CA THR A 369 3.87 30.77 -3.37
C THR A 369 3.11 32.05 -3.72
N ASN A 370 3.71 32.94 -4.53
CA ASN A 370 3.03 34.15 -4.99
C ASN A 370 1.92 33.89 -6.03
N GLU A 371 1.98 32.77 -6.75
CA GLU A 371 0.93 32.35 -7.70
C GLU A 371 -0.26 31.68 -6.99
N PHE A 372 -0.11 31.36 -5.71
CA PHE A 372 -1.15 30.71 -4.94
C PHE A 372 -2.22 31.73 -4.53
N SER A 373 -3.45 31.54 -5.02
CA SER A 373 -4.62 32.27 -4.55
C SER A 373 -5.03 31.75 -3.17
N GLU A 374 -5.38 32.66 -2.26
CA GLU A 374 -6.15 32.30 -1.07
C GLU A 374 -7.47 31.69 -1.52
N VAL A 375 -7.73 30.45 -1.10
CA VAL A 375 -9.07 29.88 -1.23
C VAL A 375 -9.94 30.71 -0.29
N LYS A 376 -10.77 31.60 -0.85
CA LYS A 376 -11.83 32.25 -0.09
C LYS A 376 -12.67 31.15 0.55
N SER A 377 -12.69 31.14 1.87
CA SER A 377 -13.49 30.23 2.70
C SER A 377 -14.96 30.35 2.37
#